data_AF-A0A7X8H8K3-F1
#
_entry.id   AF-A0A7X8H8K3-F1
#
_cell.length_a   1.000
_cell.length_b   1.000
_cell.length_c   1.000
_cell.angle_alpha   90.00
_cell.angle_beta   90.00
_cell.angle_gamma   90.00
#
_symmetry.space_group_name_H-M   'P 1'
#
loop_
_entity.id
_entity.type
_entity.pdbx_description
1 polymer ?
#
loop_
_entity_poly.entity_id
_entity_poly.type
_entity_poly.pdbx_seq_one_letter_code
_entity_poly.pdbx_strand_id
1 'polypeptide(L)' 'SSSHGAGRRLGRREAIRHLNLDEKQKKMGGIIGKPQKQSELEEAPGAYKPIDVVMANQTDLVRIITTLQPLANIKG' A
#
# COMPACT_ATOMS: atom_id res chain seq x y z
N SER A 1 19.08 -9.41 8.51
CA SER A 1 17.65 -9.14 8.80
C SER A 1 17.27 -7.87 8.07
N SER A 2 16.11 -7.79 7.43
CA SER A 2 15.64 -6.61 6.69
C SER A 2 14.11 -6.47 6.78
N SER A 3 13.58 -5.32 6.36
CA SER A 3 12.14 -5.07 6.41
C SER A 3 11.39 -5.98 5.44
N HIS A 4 10.28 -6.58 5.89
CA HIS A 4 9.44 -7.43 5.05
C HIS A 4 8.50 -6.64 4.11
N GLY A 5 8.23 -5.37 4.42
CA GLY A 5 7.37 -4.51 3.61
C GLY A 5 7.23 -3.11 4.20
N ALA A 6 6.29 -2.32 3.68
CA ALA A 6 6.11 -0.92 4.05
C ALA A 6 5.76 -0.71 5.54
N GLY A 7 5.00 -1.65 6.13
CA GLY A 7 4.46 -1.49 7.47
C GLY A 7 3.35 -0.43 7.56
N ARG A 8 2.43 -0.62 8.52
CA ARG A 8 1.27 0.26 8.66
C ARG A 8 1.69 1.61 9.25
N ARG A 9 1.05 2.67 8.76
CA ARG A 9 1.06 4.01 9.36
C ARG A 9 -0.23 4.27 10.15
N LEU A 10 -1.35 3.71 9.70
CA LEU A 10 -2.66 3.83 10.34
C LEU A 10 -3.16 2.47 10.83
N GLY A 11 -3.87 2.49 11.97
CA GLY A 11 -4.64 1.33 12.40
C GLY A 11 -5.70 0.93 11.37
N ARG A 12 -6.18 -0.32 11.38
CA ARG A 12 -7.21 -0.79 10.43
C ARG A 12 -8.49 0.05 10.46
N ARG A 13 -9.05 0.20 11.66
CA ARG A 13 -10.25 1.03 11.89
C ARG A 13 -10.01 2.52 11.65
N GLU A 14 -8.79 2.99 11.90
CA GLU A 14 -8.41 4.37 11.64
C GLU A 14 -8.38 4.66 10.14
N ALA A 15 -7.78 3.77 9.36
CA ALA A 15 -7.77 3.86 7.91
C ALA A 15 -9.19 3.86 7.31
N ILE A 16 -10.10 3.02 7.83
CA ILE A 16 -11.52 3.02 7.39
C ILE A 16 -12.24 4.34 7.70
N ARG A 17 -11.91 4.98 8.83
CA ARG A 17 -12.54 6.24 9.26
C ARG A 17 -11.99 7.47 8.53
N HIS A 18 -10.69 7.49 8.22
CA HIS A 18 -10.01 8.71 7.77
C HIS A 18 -9.64 8.70 6.29
N LEU A 19 -9.54 7.54 5.64
CA LEU A 19 -9.19 7.49 4.23
C LEU A 19 -10.44 7.63 3.35
N ASN A 20 -10.23 8.20 2.17
CA ASN A 20 -11.28 8.42 1.20
C ASN A 20 -11.29 7.29 0.15
N LEU A 21 -12.46 6.73 -0.11
CA LEU A 21 -12.64 5.64 -1.07
C LEU A 21 -12.39 6.08 -2.52
N ASP A 22 -12.78 7.29 -2.89
CA ASP A 22 -12.56 7.83 -4.24
C ASP A 22 -11.08 8.09 -4.49
N GLU A 23 -10.35 8.58 -3.49
CA GLU A 23 -8.88 8.71 -3.58
C GLU A 23 -8.21 7.36 -3.76
N LYS A 24 -8.66 6.34 -3.04
CA LYS A 24 -8.18 4.96 -3.24
C LYS A 24 -8.47 4.51 -4.66
N GLN A 25 -9.69 4.69 -5.17
CA GLN A 25 -10.05 4.28 -6.53
C GLN A 25 -9.20 4.99 -7.58
N LYS A 26 -8.98 6.31 -7.44
CA LYS A 26 -8.08 7.07 -8.32
C LYS A 26 -6.65 6.50 -8.32
N LYS A 27 -6.11 6.18 -7.13
CA LYS A 27 -4.77 5.57 -7.01
C LYS A 27 -4.69 4.15 -7.57
N MET A 28 -5.80 3.43 -7.60
CA MET A 28 -5.91 2.12 -8.23
C MET A 28 -6.14 2.21 -9.75
N GLY A 29 -6.23 3.42 -10.32
CA GLY A 29 -6.39 3.63 -11.75
C GLY A 29 -5.31 2.90 -12.55
N GLY A 30 -5.72 2.07 -13.50
CA GLY A 30 -4.82 1.23 -14.30
C GLY A 30 -4.47 -0.13 -13.66
N ILE A 31 -4.91 -0.40 -12.43
CA ILE A 31 -4.78 -1.71 -11.78
C ILE A 31 -6.11 -2.45 -11.89
N ILE A 32 -6.08 -3.62 -12.54
CA ILE A 32 -7.27 -4.46 -12.72
C ILE A 32 -7.65 -5.08 -11.37
N GLY A 33 -8.92 -4.95 -10.98
CA GLY A 33 -9.39 -5.54 -9.73
C GLY A 33 -10.89 -5.41 -9.56
N LYS A 34 -11.40 -5.98 -8.46
CA LYS A 34 -12.82 -5.84 -8.09
C LYS A 34 -13.14 -4.39 -7.67
N PRO A 35 -14.41 -3.96 -7.79
CA PRO A 35 -14.88 -2.70 -7.22
C PRO A 35 -14.53 -2.61 -5.73
N GLN A 36 -14.02 -1.44 -5.31
CA GLN A 36 -13.51 -1.24 -3.96
C GLN A 36 -14.64 -0.85 -2.99
N LYS A 37 -14.59 -1.37 -1.76
CA LYS A 37 -15.56 -1.03 -0.69
C LYS A 37 -14.91 -0.20 0.42
N GLN A 38 -15.73 0.55 1.17
CA GLN A 38 -15.27 1.35 2.33
C GLN A 38 -14.52 0.50 3.37
N SER A 39 -15.01 -0.72 3.64
CA SER A 39 -14.36 -1.65 4.58
C SER A 39 -12.94 -2.04 4.14
N GLU A 40 -12.63 -1.98 2.84
CA GLU A 40 -11.32 -2.33 2.31
C GLU A 40 -10.32 -1.17 2.38
N LEU A 41 -10.70 -0.02 2.94
CA LEU A 41 -9.80 1.10 3.18
C LEU A 41 -8.71 0.77 4.20
N GLU A 42 -8.90 -0.25 5.05
CA GLU A 42 -7.86 -0.72 5.94
C GLU A 42 -6.60 -1.20 5.21
N GLU A 43 -6.73 -1.55 3.93
CA GLU A 43 -5.65 -1.96 3.02
C GLU A 43 -5.36 -0.93 1.92
N ALA A 44 -5.89 0.29 2.03
CA ALA A 44 -5.58 1.35 1.08
C ALA A 44 -4.09 1.71 1.13
N PRO A 45 -3.48 2.15 0.00
CA PRO A 45 -2.08 2.60 0.00
C PRO A 45 -1.77 3.66 1.07
N GLY A 46 -2.73 4.53 1.39
CA GLY A 46 -2.59 5.56 2.44
C GLY A 46 -2.53 5.02 3.88
N ALA A 47 -2.88 3.75 4.12
CA ALA A 47 -2.78 3.11 5.42
C ALA A 47 -1.36 2.66 5.77
N TYR A 48 -0.47 2.61 4.78
CA TYR A 48 0.92 2.15 4.88
C TYR A 48 1.91 3.32 4.82
N LYS A 49 3.15 3.08 5.27
CA LYS A 49 4.25 4.02 5.06
C LYS A 49 4.63 4.05 3.57
N PRO A 50 5.19 5.15 3.05
CA PRO A 50 5.77 5.15 1.72
C PRO A 50 6.89 4.10 1.64
N ILE A 51 6.80 3.17 0.69
CA ILE A 51 7.79 2.08 0.56
C ILE A 51 9.19 2.64 0.29
N ASP A 52 9.30 3.73 -0.47
CA ASP A 52 10.58 4.36 -0.79
C ASP A 52 11.31 4.86 0.45
N VAL A 53 10.58 5.37 1.44
CA VAL A 53 11.16 5.79 2.75
C VAL A 53 11.68 4.56 3.50
N VAL A 54 10.95 3.45 3.48
CA VAL A 54 11.38 2.21 4.13
C VAL A 54 12.62 1.63 3.44
N MET A 55 12.71 1.70 2.12
CA MET A 55 13.89 1.24 1.37
C MET A 55 15.10 2.16 1.59
N ALA A 56 14.90 3.47 1.64
CA ALA A 56 15.96 4.44 1.92
C ALA A 56 16.60 4.25 3.30
N ASN A 57 15.82 3.82 4.30
CA ASN A 57 16.30 3.61 5.67
C ASN A 57 17.11 2.32 5.89
N GLN A 58 17.29 1.48 4.87
CA GLN A 58 18.00 0.20 5.00
C GLN A 58 19.00 -0.04 3.85
N THR A 59 19.45 1.03 3.19
CA THR A 59 20.38 0.96 2.04
C THR A 59 21.75 0.38 2.40
N ASP A 60 22.12 0.40 3.68
CA ASP A 60 23.30 -0.25 4.25
C ASP A 60 23.14 -1.77 4.39
N LEU A 61 21.91 -2.27 4.42
CA LEU A 61 21.59 -3.69 4.60
C LEU A 61 21.09 -4.39 3.34
N VAL A 62 20.51 -3.64 2.39
CA VAL A 62 19.90 -4.21 1.18
C VAL A 62 20.24 -3.41 -0.07
N ARG A 63 20.16 -4.08 -1.23
CA ARG A 63 20.28 -3.47 -2.56
C ARG A 63 19.00 -3.72 -3.35
N ILE A 64 18.44 -2.67 -3.96
CA ILE A 64 17.31 -2.79 -4.87
C ILE A 64 17.78 -3.43 -6.17
N ILE A 65 17.18 -4.56 -6.55
CA ILE A 65 17.45 -5.24 -7.82
C ILE A 65 16.44 -4.81 -8.89
N THR A 66 15.18 -4.65 -8.48
CA THR A 66 14.07 -4.29 -9.36
C THR A 66 12.94 -3.67 -8.56
N THR A 67 12.06 -2.94 -9.24
CA THR A 67 10.83 -2.38 -8.68
C THR A 67 9.65 -2.86 -9.52
N LEU A 68 8.62 -3.39 -8.86
CA LEU A 68 7.44 -3.93 -9.52
C LEU A 68 6.24 -3.02 -9.26
N GLN A 69 5.46 -2.77 -10.32
CA GLN A 69 4.17 -2.12 -10.22
C GLN A 69 3.06 -3.14 -10.49
N PRO A 70 2.01 -3.22 -9.66
CA PRO A 70 0.94 -4.16 -9.87
C PRO A 70 0.13 -3.81 -11.12
N LEU A 71 -0.18 -4.83 -11.93
CA LEU A 71 -1.15 -4.73 -13.04
C LEU A 71 -2.55 -5.19 -12.63
N ALA A 72 -2.63 -6.12 -11.67
CA ALA A 72 -3.89 -6.63 -11.15
C ALA A 72 -3.80 -6.90 -9.64
N ASN A 73 -4.93 -6.76 -8.95
CA ASN A 73 -5.09 -7.07 -7.53
C ASN A 73 -6.34 -7.94 -7.32
N ILE A 74 -6.10 -9.23 -7.09
CA ILE A 74 -7.13 -10.24 -6.84
C ILE A 74 -7.04 -10.63 -5.37
N LYS A 75 -8.07 -10.29 -4.59
CA LYS A 75 -8.21 -10.67 -3.19
C LYS A 75 -9.36 -11.67 -3.05
N GLY A 76 -9.07 -12.85 -2.49
CA GLY A 76 -10.05 -13.85 -2.07
C GLY A 76 -10.83 -13.42 -0.83
#